data_AF-A0A7K3UNW5-F1
#
_entry.id   AF-A0A7K3UNW5-F1
#
_cell.length_a   1.000
_cell.length_b   1.000
_cell.length_c   1.000
_cell.angle_alpha   90.00
_cell.angle_beta   90.00
_cell.angle_gamma   90.00
#
_symmetry.space_group_name_H-M   'P 1'
#
loop_
_entity.id
_entity.type
_entity.pdbx_description
1 polymer ?
#
loop_
_entity_poly.entity_id
_entity_poly.type
_entity_poly.pdbx_seq_one_letter_code
_entity_poly.pdbx_strand_id
1 'polypeptide(L)'
;PHNDANARGVFWGLTGAHTTGDLAYSVMEGVAFAMADGYAALQSAGTTLQSASFIGGGSRSPFWANLCATATGITMHRHEGSDVGAALGAARLARLAVTGESISQVCLAPPTLESCEPDRAQAPLLAHRLARYRSIYQ
;
A
#
# COMPACT_ATOMS: atom_id res chain seq x y z
N PRO A 1 -3.05 -7.65 -11.13
CA PRO A 1 -1.62 -8.07 -10.98
C PRO A 1 -1.31 -9.18 -12.01
N HIS A 2 -0.07 -9.22 -12.52
CA HIS A 2 0.27 -10.01 -13.70
C HIS A 2 0.45 -11.52 -13.46
N ASN A 3 0.60 -11.95 -12.19
CA ASN A 3 0.79 -13.36 -11.81
C ASN A 3 1.90 -14.07 -12.64
N ASP A 4 3.01 -13.37 -12.83
CA ASP A 4 4.14 -13.83 -13.65
C ASP A 4 5.38 -13.99 -12.76
N ALA A 5 5.85 -15.23 -12.61
CA ALA A 5 7.04 -15.56 -11.84
C ALA A 5 8.35 -15.16 -12.55
N ASN A 6 8.31 -14.91 -13.86
CA ASN A 6 9.47 -14.49 -14.65
C ASN A 6 9.65 -12.98 -14.72
N ALA A 7 8.68 -12.20 -14.22
CA ALA A 7 8.76 -10.75 -14.15
C ALA A 7 10.06 -10.28 -13.47
N ARG A 8 10.58 -9.13 -13.92
CA ARG A 8 11.78 -8.49 -13.37
C ARG A 8 11.51 -7.01 -13.09
N GLY A 9 12.18 -6.48 -12.07
CA GLY A 9 12.17 -5.06 -11.80
C GLY A 9 12.96 -4.30 -12.85
N VAL A 10 12.49 -3.10 -13.20
CA VAL A 10 13.15 -2.21 -14.17
C VAL A 10 13.05 -0.77 -13.72
N PHE A 11 14.12 -0.01 -13.88
CA PHE A 11 14.04 1.44 -13.95
C PHE A 11 14.00 1.83 -15.43
N TRP A 12 12.99 2.58 -15.84
CA TRP A 12 12.77 2.94 -17.24
C TRP A 12 12.80 4.46 -17.41
N GLY A 13 13.48 4.95 -18.46
CA GLY A 13 13.55 6.38 -18.78
C GLY A 13 14.58 7.19 -17.98
N LEU A 14 15.63 6.56 -17.43
CA LEU A 14 16.69 7.32 -16.74
C LEU A 14 17.45 8.23 -17.70
N THR A 15 17.83 9.38 -17.17
CA THR A 15 18.67 10.40 -17.80
C THR A 15 19.62 10.97 -16.73
N GLY A 16 20.66 11.68 -17.15
CA GLY A 16 21.61 12.35 -16.23
C GLY A 16 21.00 13.45 -15.34
N ALA A 17 19.73 13.82 -15.55
CA ALA A 17 19.03 14.77 -14.68
C ALA A 17 18.48 14.13 -13.40
N HIS A 18 18.41 12.79 -13.33
CA HIS A 18 17.85 12.10 -12.17
C HIS A 18 18.89 11.95 -11.06
N THR A 19 18.45 12.22 -9.84
CA THR A 19 19.23 12.07 -8.61
C THR A 19 18.90 10.76 -7.90
N THR A 20 19.70 10.39 -6.90
CA THR A 20 19.40 9.25 -6.01
C THR A 20 18.01 9.38 -5.36
N GLY A 21 17.55 10.61 -5.09
CA GLY A 21 16.22 10.86 -4.54
C GLY A 21 15.10 10.50 -5.52
N ASP A 22 15.28 10.79 -6.80
CA ASP A 22 14.33 10.43 -7.85
C ASP A 22 14.24 8.91 -8.02
N LEU A 23 15.39 8.22 -7.96
CA LEU A 23 15.42 6.76 -7.99
C LEU A 23 14.70 6.17 -6.77
N ALA A 24 14.97 6.66 -5.56
CA ALA A 24 14.29 6.20 -4.35
C ALA A 24 12.77 6.43 -4.43
N TYR A 25 12.35 7.62 -4.87
CA TYR A 25 10.93 7.92 -5.08
C TYR A 25 10.29 6.98 -6.11
N SER A 26 10.95 6.72 -7.24
CA SER A 26 10.39 5.86 -8.28
C SER A 26 10.15 4.42 -7.82
N VAL A 27 10.96 3.91 -6.87
CA VAL A 27 10.70 2.61 -6.23
C VAL A 27 9.43 2.66 -5.38
N MET A 28 9.29 3.71 -4.55
CA MET A 28 8.09 3.91 -3.71
C MET A 28 6.82 4.07 -4.55
N GLU A 29 6.89 4.84 -5.63
CA GLU A 29 5.82 5.06 -6.60
C GLU A 29 5.46 3.78 -7.36
N GLY A 30 6.47 3.01 -7.80
CA GLY A 30 6.25 1.72 -8.47
C GLY A 30 5.50 0.70 -7.59
N VAL A 31 5.82 0.64 -6.28
CA VAL A 31 5.06 -0.20 -5.33
C VAL A 31 3.63 0.31 -5.15
N ALA A 32 3.43 1.63 -5.06
CA ALA A 32 2.09 2.22 -4.97
C ALA A 32 1.25 1.92 -6.23
N PHE A 33 1.85 1.92 -7.41
CA PHE A 33 1.19 1.53 -8.66
C PHE A 33 0.86 0.04 -8.71
N ALA A 34 1.74 -0.82 -8.23
CA ALA A 34 1.42 -2.24 -8.08
C ALA A 34 0.24 -2.48 -7.12
N MET A 35 0.12 -1.68 -6.04
CA MET A 35 -1.05 -1.69 -5.16
C MET A 35 -2.31 -1.22 -5.89
N ALA A 36 -2.23 -0.17 -6.71
CA ALA A 36 -3.34 0.30 -7.54
C ALA A 36 -3.82 -0.78 -8.53
N ASP A 37 -2.91 -1.55 -9.13
CA ASP A 37 -3.25 -2.71 -9.97
C ASP A 37 -3.85 -3.88 -9.19
N GLY A 38 -3.39 -4.07 -7.95
CA GLY A 38 -4.01 -5.00 -7.01
C GLY A 38 -5.46 -4.61 -6.71
N TYR A 39 -5.70 -3.32 -6.42
CA TYR A 39 -7.04 -2.82 -6.16
C TYR A 39 -7.94 -2.88 -7.39
N ALA A 40 -7.45 -2.50 -8.57
CA ALA A 40 -8.21 -2.61 -9.81
C ALA A 40 -8.68 -4.05 -10.09
N ALA A 41 -7.89 -5.06 -9.73
CA ALA A 41 -8.28 -6.47 -9.83
C ALA A 41 -9.33 -6.87 -8.79
N LEU A 42 -9.28 -6.31 -7.57
CA LEU A 42 -10.35 -6.50 -6.59
C LEU A 42 -11.66 -5.85 -7.07
N GLN A 43 -11.58 -4.66 -7.66
CA GLN A 43 -12.74 -3.97 -8.23
C GLN A 43 -13.37 -4.75 -9.39
N SER A 44 -12.58 -5.34 -10.28
CA SER A 44 -13.10 -6.18 -11.36
C SER A 44 -13.77 -7.47 -10.84
N ALA A 45 -13.41 -7.92 -9.65
CA ALA A 45 -14.07 -9.02 -8.92
C ALA A 45 -15.27 -8.55 -8.07
N GLY A 46 -15.65 -7.27 -8.11
CA GLY A 46 -16.82 -6.72 -7.40
C GLY A 46 -16.53 -6.20 -5.99
N THR A 47 -15.26 -6.14 -5.56
CA THR A 47 -14.88 -5.62 -4.24
C THR A 47 -14.51 -4.14 -4.32
N THR A 48 -15.22 -3.30 -3.59
CA THR A 48 -14.90 -1.86 -3.45
C THR A 48 -14.45 -1.58 -2.03
N LEU A 49 -13.30 -0.92 -1.89
CA LEU A 49 -12.74 -0.54 -0.59
C LEU A 49 -12.96 0.95 -0.37
N GLN A 50 -13.46 1.33 0.81
CA GLN A 50 -13.54 2.73 1.22
C GLN A 50 -12.22 3.19 1.85
N SER A 51 -11.60 2.31 2.65
CA SER A 51 -10.32 2.56 3.28
C SER A 51 -9.55 1.26 3.49
N ALA A 52 -8.26 1.38 3.80
CA ALA A 52 -7.39 0.26 4.14
C ALA A 52 -6.43 0.63 5.27
N SER A 53 -6.06 -0.35 6.09
CA SER A 53 -4.99 -0.20 7.08
C SER A 53 -3.64 -0.35 6.38
N PHE A 54 -2.78 0.66 6.49
CA PHE A 54 -1.43 0.64 5.94
C PHE A 54 -0.45 0.11 7.00
N ILE A 55 0.12 -1.07 6.74
CA ILE A 55 0.92 -1.84 7.71
C ILE A 55 2.29 -2.24 7.14
N GLY A 56 3.17 -2.76 8.00
CA GLY A 56 4.55 -3.16 7.68
C GLY A 56 5.52 -1.98 7.77
N GLY A 57 6.82 -2.22 7.55
CA GLY A 57 7.85 -1.18 7.80
C GLY A 57 7.63 0.14 7.06
N GLY A 58 6.98 0.11 5.90
CA GLY A 58 6.58 1.29 5.13
C GLY A 58 5.57 2.20 5.82
N SER A 59 4.74 1.64 6.71
CA SER A 59 3.73 2.36 7.48
C SER A 59 4.33 3.33 8.50
N ARG A 60 5.66 3.43 8.61
CA ARG A 60 6.32 4.48 9.39
C ARG A 60 6.34 5.83 8.67
N SER A 61 6.20 5.87 7.33
CA SER A 61 6.26 7.07 6.50
C SER A 61 4.86 7.61 6.12
N PRO A 62 4.42 8.77 6.64
CA PRO A 62 3.15 9.39 6.24
C PRO A 62 3.12 9.74 4.76
N PHE A 63 4.27 10.20 4.25
CA PHE A 63 4.47 10.48 2.83
C PHE A 63 4.15 9.26 1.96
N TRP A 64 4.63 8.07 2.31
CA TRP A 64 4.37 6.89 1.50
C TRP A 64 2.92 6.43 1.59
N ALA A 65 2.31 6.55 2.78
CA ALA A 65 0.89 6.27 2.96
C ALA A 65 0.02 7.20 2.08
N ASN A 66 0.32 8.50 2.02
CA ASN A 66 -0.34 9.46 1.11
C ASN A 66 -0.12 9.12 -0.37
N LEU A 67 1.08 8.70 -0.76
CA LEU A 67 1.38 8.27 -2.12
C LEU A 67 0.54 7.04 -2.52
N CYS A 68 0.46 6.02 -1.66
CA CYS A 68 -0.38 4.85 -1.86
C CYS A 68 -1.87 5.21 -1.88
N ALA A 69 -2.32 6.08 -0.98
CA ALA A 69 -3.71 6.56 -0.95
C ALA A 69 -4.08 7.25 -2.27
N THR A 70 -3.20 8.13 -2.74
CA THR A 70 -3.43 8.89 -3.98
C THR A 70 -3.39 8.00 -5.22
N ALA A 71 -2.44 7.05 -5.29
CA ALA A 71 -2.31 6.12 -6.41
C ALA A 71 -3.48 5.14 -6.51
N THR A 72 -4.01 4.68 -5.36
CA THR A 72 -5.11 3.71 -5.31
C THR A 72 -6.49 4.35 -5.30
N GLY A 73 -6.59 5.63 -4.88
CA GLY A 73 -7.86 6.30 -4.62
C GLY A 73 -8.55 5.86 -3.32
N ILE A 74 -7.86 5.14 -2.44
CA ILE A 74 -8.39 4.62 -1.16
C ILE A 74 -7.76 5.38 0.02
N THR A 75 -8.53 5.72 1.04
CA THR A 75 -8.00 6.27 2.30
C THR A 75 -7.12 5.25 3.03
N MET A 76 -5.90 5.64 3.41
CA MET A 76 -4.95 4.78 4.12
C MET A 76 -4.87 5.14 5.60
N HIS A 77 -5.23 4.23 6.50
CA HIS A 77 -5.10 4.43 7.94
C HIS A 77 -3.78 3.89 8.46
N ARG A 78 -3.01 4.73 9.15
CA ARG A 78 -1.83 4.33 9.91
C ARG A 78 -2.25 4.09 11.35
N HIS A 79 -1.93 2.91 11.88
CA HIS A 79 -2.26 2.51 13.24
C HIS A 79 -1.02 2.48 14.13
N GLU A 80 -1.22 2.59 15.44
CA GLU A 80 -0.16 2.34 16.41
C GLU A 80 0.36 0.89 16.27
N GLY A 81 1.68 0.72 16.19
CA GLY A 81 2.30 -0.57 15.95
C GLY A 81 2.03 -1.17 14.55
N SER A 82 1.61 -0.36 13.57
CA SER A 82 1.33 -0.82 12.21
C SER A 82 2.53 -1.48 11.52
N ASP A 83 3.76 -1.13 11.92
CA ASP A 83 5.00 -1.71 11.43
C ASP A 83 5.22 -3.17 11.87
N VAL A 84 4.56 -3.60 12.95
CA VAL A 84 4.62 -4.96 13.50
C VAL A 84 3.27 -5.69 13.45
N GLY A 85 2.33 -5.23 12.60
CA GLY A 85 0.96 -5.75 12.54
C GLY A 85 0.86 -7.28 12.36
N ALA A 86 1.74 -7.88 11.58
CA ALA A 86 1.77 -9.34 11.38
C ALA A 86 2.13 -10.10 12.66
N ALA A 87 3.13 -9.61 13.41
CA ALA A 87 3.54 -10.22 14.68
C ALA A 87 2.44 -10.08 15.74
N LEU A 88 1.76 -8.93 15.79
CA LEU A 88 0.61 -8.71 16.67
C LEU A 88 -0.55 -9.67 16.35
N GLY A 89 -0.84 -9.88 15.05
CA GLY A 89 -1.84 -10.84 14.60
C GLY A 89 -1.53 -12.26 15.04
N ALA A 90 -0.28 -12.70 14.88
CA ALA A 90 0.18 -14.02 15.31
C ALA A 90 0.07 -14.19 16.84
N ALA A 91 0.47 -13.18 17.63
CA ALA A 91 0.36 -13.21 19.08
C ALA A 91 -1.11 -13.29 19.56
N ARG A 92 -2.01 -12.55 18.90
CA ARG A 92 -3.46 -12.60 19.17
C ARG A 92 -4.06 -13.96 18.85
N LEU A 93 -3.66 -14.56 17.73
CA LEU A 93 -4.09 -15.91 17.35
C LEU A 93 -3.63 -16.95 18.38
N ALA A 94 -2.38 -16.86 18.84
CA ALA A 94 -1.86 -17.73 19.90
C ALA A 94 -2.62 -17.55 21.23
N ARG A 95 -2.94 -16.31 21.62
CA ARG A 95 -3.77 -16.03 22.81
C ARG A 95 -5.13 -16.71 22.70
N LEU A 96 -5.85 -16.52 21.59
CA LEU A 96 -7.15 -17.14 21.36
C LEU A 96 -7.10 -18.67 21.52
N ALA A 97 -6.06 -19.31 20.97
CA ALA A 97 -5.90 -20.76 21.06
C ALA A 97 -5.63 -21.26 22.48
N VAL A 98 -4.90 -20.48 23.29
CA VAL A 98 -4.52 -20.87 24.66
C VAL A 98 -5.62 -20.56 25.68
N THR A 99 -6.30 -19.41 25.54
CA THR A 99 -7.24 -18.92 26.56
C THR A 99 -8.70 -19.23 26.25
N GLY A 100 -9.04 -19.50 24.98
CA GLY A 100 -10.44 -19.67 24.55
C GLY A 100 -11.26 -18.38 24.63
N GLU A 101 -10.62 -17.23 24.79
CA GLU A 101 -11.29 -15.92 24.79
C GLU A 101 -12.01 -15.67 23.46
N SER A 102 -13.02 -14.80 23.49
CA SER A 102 -13.76 -14.47 22.27
C SER A 102 -12.93 -13.60 21.32
N ILE A 103 -13.15 -13.79 20.02
CA ILE A 103 -12.48 -13.00 18.96
C ILE A 103 -12.72 -11.50 19.17
N SER A 104 -13.93 -11.10 19.55
CA SER A 104 -14.30 -9.70 19.77
C SER A 104 -13.55 -9.03 20.93
N GLN A 105 -13.03 -9.80 21.89
CA GLN A 105 -12.23 -9.28 23.01
C GLN A 105 -10.74 -9.17 22.68
N VAL A 106 -10.23 -10.01 21.77
CA VAL A 106 -8.78 -10.10 21.48
C VAL A 106 -8.41 -9.33 20.20
N CYS A 107 -9.24 -9.44 19.15
CA CYS A 107 -8.96 -8.90 17.82
C CYS A 107 -9.51 -7.49 17.65
N LEU A 108 -9.15 -6.60 18.58
CA LEU A 108 -9.54 -5.18 18.51
C LEU A 108 -8.64 -4.41 17.54
N ALA A 109 -9.23 -3.49 16.79
CA ALA A 109 -8.47 -2.55 15.97
C ALA A 109 -7.56 -1.70 16.88
N PRO A 110 -6.25 -1.60 16.58
CA PRO A 110 -5.39 -0.66 17.30
C PRO A 110 -5.83 0.79 17.04
N PRO A 111 -5.40 1.75 17.87
CA PRO A 111 -5.69 3.16 17.64
C PRO A 111 -5.14 3.66 16.30
N THR A 112 -5.98 4.39 15.56
CA THR A 112 -5.57 5.10 14.35
C THR A 112 -4.70 6.30 14.74
N LEU A 113 -3.45 6.34 14.27
CA LEU A 113 -2.57 7.50 14.43
C LEU A 113 -2.88 8.59 13.41
N GLU A 114 -3.17 8.19 12.17
CA GLU A 114 -3.35 9.12 11.05
C GLU A 114 -4.19 8.48 9.94
N SER A 115 -4.98 9.30 9.26
CA SER A 115 -5.71 8.90 8.04
C SER A 115 -5.20 9.74 6.86
N CYS A 116 -4.59 9.05 5.90
CA CYS A 116 -3.99 9.60 4.70
C CYS A 116 -5.01 9.53 3.56
N GLU A 117 -5.57 10.67 3.18
CA GLU A 117 -6.54 10.78 2.10
C GLU A 117 -5.86 10.94 0.73
N PRO A 118 -6.50 10.50 -0.38
CA PRO A 118 -6.00 10.77 -1.72
C PRO A 118 -5.81 12.28 -1.98
N ASP A 119 -4.61 12.67 -2.38
CA ASP A 119 -4.29 14.06 -2.72
C ASP A 119 -4.85 14.42 -4.10
N ARG A 120 -5.89 15.26 -4.11
CA ARG A 120 -6.55 15.71 -5.34
C ARG A 120 -5.63 16.48 -6.29
N ALA A 121 -4.63 17.18 -5.77
CA ALA A 121 -3.68 17.95 -6.60
C ALA A 121 -2.69 17.02 -7.33
N GLN A 122 -2.31 15.91 -6.70
CA GLN A 122 -1.34 14.95 -7.25
C GLN A 122 -2.01 13.83 -8.07
N ALA A 123 -3.29 13.55 -7.83
CA ALA A 123 -4.01 12.45 -8.48
C ALA A 123 -3.92 12.46 -10.02
N PRO A 124 -4.07 13.59 -10.75
CA PRO A 124 -3.95 13.58 -12.21
C PRO A 124 -2.55 13.19 -12.69
N LEU A 125 -1.50 13.65 -12.00
CA LEU A 125 -0.12 13.33 -12.34
C LEU A 125 0.17 11.84 -12.12
N LEU A 126 -0.25 11.30 -10.97
CA LEU A 126 -0.08 9.89 -10.65
C LEU A 126 -0.90 8.98 -11.58
N ALA A 127 -2.11 9.38 -11.97
CA ALA A 127 -2.90 8.63 -12.94
C ALA A 127 -2.20 8.53 -14.31
N HIS A 128 -1.61 9.62 -14.79
CA HIS A 128 -0.82 9.61 -16.02
C HIS A 128 0.43 8.73 -15.89
N ARG A 129 1.14 8.79 -14.76
CA ARG A 129 2.31 7.94 -14.51
C ARG A 129 1.96 6.46 -14.36
N LEU A 130 0.84 6.12 -13.71
CA LEU A 130 0.31 4.76 -13.60
C LEU A 130 -0.02 4.18 -14.98
N ALA A 131 -0.61 4.97 -15.87
CA ALA A 131 -0.85 4.53 -17.25
C ALA A 131 0.47 4.19 -17.98
N ARG A 132 1.51 5.01 -17.79
CA ARG A 132 2.85 4.73 -18.33
C ARG A 132 3.48 3.49 -17.70
N TYR A 133 3.40 3.35 -16.38
CA TYR A 133 3.86 2.17 -15.65
C TYR A 133 3.27 0.88 -16.25
N ARG A 134 1.95 0.87 -16.48
CA ARG A 134 1.25 -0.27 -17.09
C ARG A 134 1.72 -0.55 -18.52
N SER A 135 2.01 0.49 -19.32
CA SER A 135 2.52 0.31 -20.68
C SER A 135 3.95 -0.25 -20.76
N ILE A 136 4.74 -0.12 -19.69
CA ILE A 136 6.13 -0.63 -19.67
C ILE A 136 6.17 -2.15 -19.49
N TYR A 137 5.16 -2.73 -18.84
CA TYR A 137 5.08 -4.19 -18.66
C TYR A 137 4.53 -4.94 -19.88
N GLN A 138 3.84 -4.23 -20.79
CA GLN A 138 3.30 -4.79 -22.03
C GLN A 138 4.39 -5.10 -23.05
#